data_AF-A0A258NSV5-F1
#
_entry.id   AF-A0A258NSV5-F1
#
_cell.length_a   1.000
_cell.length_b   1.000
_cell.length_c   1.000
_cell.angle_alpha   90.00
_cell.angle_beta   90.00
_cell.angle_gamma   90.00
#
_symmetry.space_group_name_H-M   'P 1'
#
loop_
_entity.id
_entity.type
_entity.pdbx_description
1 polymer ?
#
loop_
_entity_poly.entity_id
_entity_poly.type
_entity_poly.pdbx_seq_one_letter_code
_entity_poly.pdbx_strand_id
1 'polypeptide(L)'
;MNLNHHGPQDYQSLLMHQEAVRMIQADPSLTDKALEILARWDTHVSVRSKPLRDRWIQIIKSRDWACAIEDSERGNQLRQASPMATLLPNPVRLAIIRQVRKLKDEQHA
;
A
#
# COMPACT_ATOMS: atom_id res chain seq x y z
N MET A 1 6.48 2.64 -24.38
CA MET A 1 7.01 2.11 -23.10
C MET A 1 6.06 1.00 -22.67
N ASN A 2 6.54 -0.24 -22.59
CA ASN A 2 5.71 -1.41 -22.27
C ASN A 2 5.49 -1.51 -20.75
N LEU A 3 4.25 -1.32 -20.29
CA LEU A 3 3.79 -1.55 -18.90
C LEU A 3 2.90 -2.81 -18.86
N ASN A 4 3.35 -3.91 -19.47
CA ASN A 4 2.61 -5.17 -19.49
C ASN A 4 3.12 -6.10 -18.39
N HIS A 5 2.53 -6.01 -17.19
CA HIS A 5 2.41 -7.10 -16.18
C HIS A 5 1.64 -6.73 -14.88
N HIS A 6 0.93 -5.60 -14.82
CA HIS A 6 0.59 -5.00 -13.52
C HIS A 6 -0.74 -5.43 -12.88
N GLY A 7 -1.67 -6.06 -13.59
CA GLY A 7 -3.02 -6.34 -13.06
C GLY A 7 -3.03 -7.05 -11.69
N PRO A 8 -2.39 -8.23 -11.55
CA PRO A 8 -2.45 -8.95 -10.29
C PRO A 8 -1.56 -8.38 -9.17
N GLN A 9 -0.45 -7.75 -9.52
CA GLN A 9 0.44 -7.10 -8.56
C GLN A 9 -0.23 -5.85 -7.97
N ASP A 10 -0.88 -5.06 -8.83
CA ASP A 10 -1.65 -3.88 -8.43
C ASP A 10 -2.84 -4.29 -7.57
N TYR A 11 -3.55 -5.36 -7.94
CA TYR A 11 -4.64 -5.92 -7.14
C TYR A 11 -4.15 -6.43 -5.77
N GLN A 12 -3.02 -7.16 -5.73
CA GLN A 12 -2.41 -7.57 -4.46
C GLN A 12 -2.04 -6.36 -3.60
N SER A 13 -1.46 -5.33 -4.20
CA SER A 13 -1.12 -4.08 -3.53
C SER A 13 -2.37 -3.40 -2.97
N LEU A 14 -3.46 -3.33 -3.74
CA LEU A 14 -4.74 -2.79 -3.30
C LEU A 14 -5.30 -3.55 -2.09
N LEU A 15 -5.32 -4.88 -2.12
CA LEU A 15 -5.78 -5.70 -0.98
C LEU A 15 -4.94 -5.47 0.27
N MET A 16 -3.61 -5.35 0.13
CA MET A 16 -2.73 -5.02 1.25
C MET A 16 -3.06 -3.65 1.85
N HIS A 17 -3.45 -2.67 1.02
CA HIS A 17 -3.81 -1.34 1.49
C HIS A 17 -5.17 -1.30 2.17
N GLN A 18 -6.16 -2.00 1.62
CA GLN A 18 -7.47 -2.14 2.25
C GLN A 18 -7.36 -2.77 3.65
N GLU A 19 -6.55 -3.83 3.77
CA GLU A 19 -6.33 -4.48 5.07
C GLU A 19 -5.54 -3.60 6.04
N ALA A 20 -4.53 -2.86 5.56
CA ALA A 20 -3.80 -1.91 6.39
C ALA A 20 -4.71 -0.79 6.92
N VAL A 21 -5.59 -0.24 6.07
CA VAL A 21 -6.60 0.75 6.48
C VAL A 21 -7.55 0.16 7.51
N ARG A 22 -8.04 -1.06 7.31
CA ARG A 22 -8.91 -1.76 8.28
C ARG A 22 -8.21 -1.90 9.64
N MET A 23 -6.93 -2.26 9.65
CA MET A 23 -6.13 -2.36 10.87
C MET A 23 -5.94 -0.98 11.54
N ILE A 24 -5.62 0.08 10.79
CA ILE A 24 -5.49 1.44 11.32
C ILE A 24 -6.80 1.95 11.92
N GLN A 25 -7.93 1.64 11.30
CA GLN A 25 -9.24 2.01 11.83
C GLN A 25 -9.55 1.29 13.15
N ALA A 26 -9.11 0.04 13.30
CA ALA A 26 -9.28 -0.73 14.53
C ALA A 26 -8.26 -0.35 15.62
N ASP A 27 -7.04 0.00 15.22
CA ASP A 27 -5.95 0.43 16.10
C ASP A 27 -5.29 1.70 15.53
N PRO A 28 -5.75 2.89 15.95
CA PRO A 28 -5.22 4.16 15.47
C PRO A 28 -3.72 4.37 15.71
N SER A 29 -3.11 3.65 16.65
CA SER A 29 -1.66 3.75 16.93
C SER A 29 -0.78 3.35 15.74
N LEU A 30 -1.32 2.55 14.81
CA LEU A 30 -0.65 2.19 13.56
C LEU A 30 -0.43 3.40 12.64
N THR A 31 -1.18 4.48 12.83
CA THR A 31 -0.95 5.77 12.15
C THR A 31 0.45 6.31 12.49
N ASP A 32 0.80 6.31 13.77
CA ASP A 32 2.09 6.84 14.24
C ASP A 32 3.24 5.99 13.71
N LYS A 33 3.08 4.67 13.76
CA LYS A 33 4.04 3.73 13.17
C LYS A 33 4.24 3.96 11.67
N ALA A 34 3.18 4.25 10.92
CA ALA A 34 3.27 4.56 9.49
C ALA A 34 4.07 5.85 9.24
N LEU A 35 3.85 6.89 10.06
CA LEU A 35 4.57 8.15 9.98
C LEU A 35 6.05 8.00 10.36
N GLU A 36 6.37 7.18 11.37
CA GLU A 36 7.76 6.85 11.75
C GLU A 36 8.51 6.13 10.63
N ILE A 37 7.84 5.24 9.89
CA ILE A 37 8.42 4.55 8.74
C ILE A 37 8.73 5.56 7.63
N LEU A 38 7.80 6.47 7.33
CA LEU A 38 8.03 7.53 6.34
C LEU A 38 9.18 8.47 6.76
N ALA A 39 9.26 8.84 8.04
CA ALA A 39 10.35 9.67 8.57
C ALA A 39 11.71 8.97 8.43
N ARG A 40 11.78 7.66 8.69
CA ARG A 40 13.01 6.88 8.45
C ARG A 40 13.37 6.74 6.98
N TRP A 41 12.41 6.74 6.06
CA TRP A 41 12.71 6.73 4.63
C TRP A 41 13.26 8.07 4.15
N ASP A 42 12.82 9.18 4.74
CA ASP A 42 13.35 10.50 4.41
C ASP A 42 14.86 10.65 4.71
N THR A 43 15.44 9.83 5.59
CA THR A 43 16.88 9.86 5.86
C THR A 43 17.73 9.04 4.89
N HIS A 44 17.13 8.12 4.12
CA HIS A 44 17.89 7.14 3.29
C HIS A 44 17.45 7.06 1.82
N VAL A 45 16.28 7.57 1.45
CA VAL A 45 15.71 7.41 0.11
C VAL A 45 15.90 8.70 -0.72
N SER A 46 16.13 8.53 -2.03
CA SER A 46 16.31 9.63 -2.99
C SER A 46 15.25 10.74 -2.87
N VAL A 47 15.72 12.00 -2.97
CA VAL A 47 14.90 13.23 -3.02
C VAL A 47 13.82 13.15 -4.12
N ARG A 48 14.08 12.44 -5.22
CA ARG A 48 13.11 12.30 -6.33
C ARG A 48 11.78 11.65 -5.92
N SER A 49 11.79 10.84 -4.87
CA SER A 49 10.58 10.17 -4.35
C SER A 49 9.94 10.89 -3.16
N LYS A 50 10.51 12.04 -2.75
CA LYS A 50 9.97 12.86 -1.66
C LYS A 50 8.52 13.33 -1.89
N PRO A 51 8.11 13.78 -3.09
CA PRO A 51 6.73 14.23 -3.31
C PRO A 51 5.68 13.15 -3.02
N LEU A 52 5.98 11.88 -3.34
CA LEU A 52 5.08 10.76 -3.06
C LEU A 52 5.00 10.46 -1.55
N ARG A 53 6.12 10.58 -0.83
CA ARG A 53 6.12 10.42 0.63
C ARG A 53 5.38 11.54 1.33
N ASP A 54 5.61 12.79 0.91
CA ASP A 54 4.89 13.95 1.43
C ASP A 54 3.38 13.80 1.20
N ARG A 55 2.98 13.27 0.03
CA ARG A 55 1.58 12.92 -0.25
C ARG A 55 1.04 11.85 0.71
N TRP A 56 1.82 10.81 1.02
CA TRP A 56 1.43 9.80 2.01
C TRP A 56 1.32 10.37 3.43
N ILE A 57 2.22 11.26 3.83
CA ILE A 57 2.12 11.98 5.12
C ILE A 57 0.79 12.75 5.19
N GLN A 58 0.42 13.45 4.12
CA GLN A 58 -0.86 14.17 4.06
C GLN A 58 -2.04 13.22 4.21
N ILE A 59 -2.09 12.14 3.42
CA ILE A 59 -3.16 11.14 3.46
C ILE A 59 -3.34 10.55 4.84
N ILE A 60 -2.23 10.18 5.51
CA ILE A 60 -2.28 9.58 6.84
C ILE A 60 -2.76 10.60 7.88
N LYS A 61 -2.25 11.84 7.84
CA LYS A 61 -2.65 12.90 8.77
C LYS A 61 -4.10 13.34 8.59
N SER A 62 -4.59 13.41 7.35
CA SER A 62 -5.97 13.77 7.04
C SER A 62 -6.93 12.59 7.10
N ARG A 63 -6.43 11.37 7.30
CA ARG A 63 -7.20 10.11 7.26
C ARG A 63 -7.96 9.94 5.94
N ASP A 64 -7.37 10.38 4.83
CA ASP A 64 -7.94 10.25 3.49
C ASP A 64 -7.77 8.82 2.95
N TRP A 65 -8.43 7.88 3.61
CA TRP A 65 -8.31 6.46 3.29
C TRP A 65 -8.89 6.11 1.92
N ALA A 66 -9.82 6.92 1.41
CA ALA A 66 -10.32 6.79 0.05
C ALA A 66 -9.18 6.90 -0.98
N CYS A 67 -8.27 7.85 -0.81
CA CYS A 67 -7.09 7.97 -1.66
C CYS A 67 -6.12 6.78 -1.49
N ALA A 68 -5.99 6.22 -0.28
CA ALA A 68 -5.10 5.08 -0.03
C ALA A 68 -5.56 3.79 -0.71
N ILE A 69 -6.87 3.60 -0.88
CA ILE A 69 -7.49 2.39 -1.45
C ILE A 69 -8.08 2.62 -2.85
N GLU A 70 -7.72 3.72 -3.51
CA GLU A 70 -8.23 4.06 -4.83
C GLU A 70 -7.84 2.99 -5.86
N ASP A 71 -8.82 2.36 -6.52
CA ASP A 71 -8.59 1.39 -7.59
C ASP A 71 -8.50 2.09 -8.94
N SER A 72 -7.39 2.80 -9.15
CA SER A 72 -7.08 3.54 -10.38
C SER A 72 -5.58 3.50 -10.67
N GLU A 73 -5.17 3.88 -11.88
CA GLU A 73 -3.75 3.99 -12.23
C GLU A 73 -3.02 4.97 -11.32
N ARG A 74 -3.67 6.09 -10.97
CA ARG A 74 -3.16 7.06 -9.99
C ARG A 74 -2.99 6.43 -8.61
N GLY A 75 -3.96 5.63 -8.17
CA GLY A 75 -3.89 4.86 -6.94
C GLY A 75 -2.74 3.84 -6.95
N ASN A 76 -2.54 3.13 -8.06
CA ASN A 76 -1.43 2.19 -8.23
C ASN A 76 -0.07 2.88 -8.11
N GLN A 77 0.12 4.00 -8.81
CA GLN A 77 1.34 4.80 -8.71
C GLN A 77 1.59 5.29 -7.28
N LEU A 78 0.55 5.79 -6.61
CA LEU A 78 0.65 6.23 -5.22
C LEU A 78 1.09 5.09 -4.29
N ARG A 79 0.52 3.89 -4.44
CA ARG A 79 0.84 2.71 -3.62
C ARG A 79 2.29 2.23 -3.76
N GLN A 80 3.01 2.56 -4.83
CA GLN A 80 4.42 2.19 -5.00
C GLN A 80 5.36 2.80 -3.95
N ALA A 81 4.95 3.92 -3.33
CA ALA A 81 5.73 4.63 -2.32
C ALA A 81 5.07 4.62 -0.93
N SER A 82 4.18 3.66 -0.68
CA SER A 82 3.36 3.59 0.52
C SER A 82 4.02 2.85 1.69
N PRO A 83 3.86 3.32 2.94
CA PRO A 83 4.25 2.58 4.12
C PRO A 83 3.22 1.50 4.51
N MET A 84 2.01 1.50 3.97
CA MET A 84 0.86 0.72 4.47
C MET A 84 1.14 -0.79 4.53
N ALA A 85 1.72 -1.36 3.46
CA ALA A 85 2.01 -2.80 3.40
C ALA A 85 3.05 -3.27 4.42
N THR A 86 3.83 -2.35 5.02
CA THR A 86 4.82 -2.65 6.07
C THR A 86 4.19 -2.75 7.47
N LEU A 87 2.96 -2.24 7.63
CA LEU A 87 2.20 -2.36 8.87
C LEU A 87 1.62 -3.77 9.05
N LEU A 88 1.39 -4.47 7.95
CA LEU A 88 0.76 -5.78 7.95
C LEU A 88 1.68 -6.84 8.59
N PRO A 89 1.18 -7.60 9.58
CA PRO A 89 1.86 -8.78 10.09
C PRO A 89 2.12 -9.79 8.97
N ASN A 90 3.23 -10.54 9.08
CA ASN A 90 3.59 -11.55 8.10
C ASN A 90 2.46 -12.55 7.76
N PRO A 91 1.71 -13.10 8.74
CA PRO A 91 0.60 -14.01 8.44
C PRO A 91 -0.47 -13.38 7.54
N VAL A 92 -0.79 -12.10 7.76
CA VAL A 92 -1.78 -11.34 6.97
C VAL A 92 -1.29 -11.10 5.55
N ARG A 93 -0.03 -10.66 5.39
CA ARG A 93 0.59 -10.51 4.06
C ARG A 93 0.56 -11.81 3.26
N LEU A 94 0.91 -12.93 3.90
CA LEU A 94 0.93 -14.24 3.26
C LEU A 94 -0.48 -14.73 2.89
N ALA A 95 -1.49 -14.43 3.69
CA ALA A 95 -2.88 -14.75 3.37
C ALA A 95 -3.34 -14.03 2.09
N ILE A 96 -3.06 -12.73 1.97
CA ILE A 96 -3.39 -11.94 0.77
C ILE A 96 -2.64 -12.48 -0.46
N ILE A 97 -1.34 -12.76 -0.34
CA ILE A 97 -0.55 -13.33 -1.45
C ILE A 97 -1.15 -14.67 -1.93
N ARG A 98 -1.56 -15.55 -0.99
CA ARG A 98 -2.21 -16.82 -1.34
C ARG A 98 -3.55 -16.62 -2.03
N GLN A 99 -4.37 -15.67 -1.55
CA GLN A 99 -5.66 -15.34 -2.16
C GLN A 99 -5.48 -14.89 -3.62
N VAL A 100 -4.54 -13.97 -3.89
CA VAL A 100 -4.29 -13.49 -5.26
C VAL A 100 -3.75 -14.60 -6.16
N ARG A 101 -2.88 -15.48 -5.64
CA ARG A 101 -2.39 -16.64 -6.41
C ARG A 101 -3.54 -17.58 -6.81
N LYS A 102 -4.41 -17.93 -5.87
CA LYS A 102 -5.58 -18.79 -6.15
C LYS A 102 -6.47 -18.19 -7.25
N LEU A 103 -6.74 -16.88 -7.18
CA LEU A 103 -7.53 -16.19 -8.20
C LEU A 103 -6.87 -16.21 -9.59
N LYS A 104 -5.54 -16.11 -9.65
CA LYS A 104 -4.82 -16.28 -10.92
C LYS A 104 -5.00 -17.69 -11.47
N ASP A 105 -4.82 -18.70 -10.62
CA ASP A 105 -4.89 -20.10 -11.04
C ASP A 105 -6.30 -20.44 -11.56
N GLU A 106 -7.35 -19.91 -10.92
CA GLU A 106 -8.75 -20.06 -11.34
C GLU A 106 -9.09 -19.33 -12.66
N GLN A 107 -8.39 -18.23 -13.00
CA GLN A 107 -8.60 -17.52 -14.27
C GLN A 107 -7.94 -18.18 -15.48
N HIS A 108 -6.97 -19.07 -15.27
CA HIS A 108 -6.24 -19.78 -16.33
C HIS A 108 -6.66 -21.26 -16.46
N ALA A 109 -7.58 -21.74 -15.62
CA ALA A 109 -8.16 -23.09 -15.66
C ALA A 109 -9.42 -23.13 -16.52
#